data_AF-A0A075KD89-F1
#
_entry.id   AF-A0A075KD89-F1
#
_cell.length_a   1.000
_cell.length_b   1.000
_cell.length_c   1.000
_cell.angle_alpha   90.00
_cell.angle_beta   90.00
_cell.angle_gamma   90.00
#
_symmetry.space_group_name_H-M   'P 1'
#
loop_
_entity.id
_entity.type
_entity.pdbx_description
1 polymer ?
#
loop_
_entity_poly.entity_id
_entity_poly.type
_entity_poly.pdbx_seq_one_letter_code
_entity_poly.pdbx_strand_id
1 'polypeptide(L)'
;MIIKNALDRIKEIIRGLKTKKVEERLQSYATIAVILSRLEDISKDQKIPNYVIFKQDLLYSCEALCGLDDVDGHSEEQHIGWALLAVDKLKSFHCFNVDNHHI
;
A
#
# COMPACT_ATOMS: atom_id res chain seq x y z
N MET A 1 10.97 4.92 12.34
CA MET A 1 11.40 5.89 11.29
C MET A 1 11.37 5.29 9.88
N ILE A 2 11.95 4.11 9.62
CA ILE A 2 11.98 3.49 8.27
C ILE A 2 10.58 3.11 7.75
N ILE A 3 9.74 2.47 8.59
CA ILE A 3 8.41 2.00 8.18
C ILE A 3 7.48 3.16 7.82
N LYS A 4 7.44 4.21 8.66
CA LYS A 4 6.64 5.42 8.40
C LYS A 4 6.99 6.03 7.04
N ASN A 5 8.28 6.25 6.78
CA ASN A 5 8.75 6.80 5.52
C ASN A 5 8.40 5.90 4.33
N ALA A 6 8.53 4.58 4.46
CA ALA A 6 8.17 3.63 3.42
C ALA A 6 6.67 3.70 3.07
N LEU A 7 5.80 3.74 4.09
CA LEU A 7 4.35 3.86 3.91
C LEU A 7 3.96 5.23 3.32
N ASP A 8 4.63 6.31 3.72
CA ASP A 8 4.39 7.63 3.14
C ASP A 8 4.80 7.68 1.66
N ARG A 9 5.92 7.04 1.28
CA ARG A 9 6.31 6.89 -0.13
C ARG A 9 5.31 6.07 -0.93
N ILE A 10 4.76 5.00 -0.36
CA ILE A 10 3.69 4.23 -1.01
C ILE A 10 2.48 5.14 -1.28
N LYS A 11 2.05 5.98 -0.33
CA LYS A 11 0.95 6.94 -0.56
C LYS A 11 1.23 7.92 -1.69
N GLU A 12 2.45 8.46 -1.75
CA GLU A 12 2.85 9.37 -2.83
C GLU A 12 2.78 8.67 -4.19
N ILE A 13 3.27 7.43 -4.27
CA ILE A 13 3.21 6.63 -5.51
C ILE A 13 1.76 6.42 -5.93
N ILE A 14 0.87 6.00 -5.01
CA ILE A 14 -0.55 5.73 -5.29
C ILE A 14 -1.25 6.98 -5.81
N ARG A 15 -1.05 8.13 -5.17
CA ARG A 15 -1.64 9.41 -5.60
C ARG A 15 -1.26 9.78 -7.03
N GLY A 16 -0.06 9.38 -7.48
CA GLY A 16 0.43 9.62 -8.83
C GLY A 16 0.02 8.58 -9.88
N LEU A 17 -0.67 7.48 -9.52
CA LEU A 17 -1.00 6.41 -10.47
C LEU A 17 -1.96 6.87 -11.57
N LYS A 18 -2.94 7.72 -11.24
CA LYS A 18 -3.98 8.17 -12.19
C LYS A 18 -3.39 8.84 -13.43
N THR A 19 -2.33 9.62 -13.27
CA THR A 19 -1.72 10.42 -14.34
C THR A 19 -0.63 9.67 -15.11
N LYS A 20 -0.33 8.42 -14.72
CA LYS A 20 0.73 7.60 -15.30
C LYS A 20 0.21 6.75 -16.45
N LYS A 21 1.10 6.47 -17.41
CA LYS A 21 0.85 5.46 -18.46
C LYS A 21 0.90 4.05 -17.86
N VAL A 22 0.33 3.06 -18.57
CA VAL A 22 0.26 1.67 -18.11
C VAL A 22 1.62 1.11 -17.65
N GLU A 23 2.68 1.32 -18.44
CA GLU A 23 4.04 0.86 -18.10
C GLU A 23 4.55 1.47 -16.77
N GLU A 24 4.33 2.77 -16.57
CA GLU A 24 4.72 3.49 -15.36
C GLU A 24 3.89 3.04 -14.15
N ARG A 25 2.62 2.67 -14.36
CA ARG A 25 1.76 2.07 -13.32
C ARG A 25 2.31 0.71 -12.89
N LEU A 26 2.68 -0.15 -13.83
CA LEU A 26 3.30 -1.45 -13.54
C LEU A 26 4.63 -1.32 -12.78
N GLN A 27 5.49 -0.38 -13.18
CA GLN A 27 6.74 -0.07 -12.45
C GLN A 27 6.46 0.43 -11.03
N SER A 28 5.43 1.25 -10.86
CA SER A 28 4.99 1.76 -9.56
C SER A 28 4.47 0.63 -8.67
N TYR A 29 3.67 -0.29 -9.23
CA TYR A 29 3.20 -1.48 -8.54
C TYR A 29 4.37 -2.37 -8.10
N ALA A 30 5.31 -2.67 -9.00
CA ALA A 30 6.50 -3.43 -8.66
C ALA A 30 7.29 -2.78 -7.50
N THR A 31 7.41 -1.45 -7.51
CA THR A 31 8.05 -0.69 -6.42
C THR A 31 7.28 -0.87 -5.10
N ILE A 32 5.95 -0.74 -5.11
CA ILE A 32 5.11 -0.95 -3.93
C ILE A 32 5.28 -2.38 -3.39
N ALA A 33 5.22 -3.39 -4.27
CA ALA A 33 5.36 -4.80 -3.90
C ALA A 33 6.72 -5.09 -3.23
N VAL A 34 7.82 -4.52 -3.76
CA VAL A 34 9.16 -4.65 -3.15
C VAL A 34 9.21 -4.00 -1.76
N ILE A 35 8.63 -2.81 -1.60
CA ILE A 35 8.57 -2.15 -0.28
C ILE A 35 7.77 -3.01 0.71
N LEU A 36 6.61 -3.51 0.28
CA LEU A 36 5.76 -4.37 1.11
C LEU A 36 6.48 -5.65 1.51
N SER A 37 7.18 -6.33 0.59
CA SER A 37 7.97 -7.53 0.93
C SER A 37 8.99 -7.27 2.04
N ARG A 38 9.65 -6.11 2.05
CA ARG A 38 10.56 -5.74 3.16
C ARG A 38 9.83 -5.48 4.47
N LEU A 39 8.62 -4.89 4.40
CA LEU A 39 7.78 -4.70 5.60
C LEU A 39 7.22 -6.03 6.11
N GLU A 40 7.01 -7.00 5.23
CA GLU A 40 6.53 -8.33 5.58
C GLU A 40 7.52 -9.08 6.47
N ASP A 41 8.81 -9.02 6.15
CA ASP A 41 9.86 -9.60 6.99
C ASP A 41 9.82 -9.00 8.41
N ILE A 42 9.74 -7.67 8.52
CA ILE A 42 9.61 -6.96 9.80
C ILE A 42 8.33 -7.37 10.54
N SER A 43 7.21 -7.50 9.82
CA SER A 43 5.92 -7.85 10.40
C SER A 43 5.93 -9.25 11.02
N LYS A 44 6.65 -10.21 10.40
CA LYS A 44 6.81 -11.57 10.90
C LYS A 44 7.66 -11.59 12.15
N ASP A 45 8.79 -10.89 12.13
CA ASP A 45 9.70 -10.80 13.29
C ASP A 45 9.01 -10.17 14.51
N GLN A 46 8.20 -9.13 14.29
CA GLN A 46 7.47 -8.42 15.36
C GLN A 46 6.07 -8.99 15.64
N LYS A 47 5.66 -10.05 14.94
CA LYS A 47 4.34 -10.71 15.05
C LYS A 47 3.16 -9.74 14.94
N ILE A 48 3.19 -8.86 13.93
CA ILE A 48 2.14 -7.87 13.69
C ILE A 48 0.91 -8.55 13.06
N PRO A 49 -0.24 -8.64 13.76
CA PRO A 49 -1.33 -9.54 13.37
C PRO A 49 -2.10 -9.11 12.12
N ASN A 50 -2.29 -7.80 11.91
CA ASN A 50 -3.16 -7.30 10.83
C ASN A 50 -2.42 -6.94 9.54
N TYR A 51 -1.09 -7.12 9.51
CA TYR A 51 -0.27 -6.73 8.37
C TYR A 51 -0.71 -7.45 7.08
N VAL A 52 -0.95 -8.76 7.14
CA VAL A 52 -1.34 -9.56 5.96
C VAL A 52 -2.64 -9.06 5.33
N ILE A 53 -3.63 -8.73 6.17
CA ILE A 53 -4.94 -8.24 5.73
C ILE A 53 -4.79 -6.90 5.02
N PHE A 54 -4.12 -5.92 5.65
CA PHE A 54 -3.99 -4.59 5.06
C PHE A 54 -3.04 -4.56 3.86
N LYS A 55 -2.06 -5.48 3.80
CA LYS A 55 -1.23 -5.72 2.61
C LYS A 55 -2.08 -6.20 1.44
N GLN A 56 -2.98 -7.15 1.67
CA GLN A 56 -3.86 -7.68 0.63
C GLN A 56 -4.84 -6.61 0.11
N ASP A 57 -5.48 -5.85 1.01
CA ASP A 57 -6.36 -4.72 0.64
C ASP A 57 -5.64 -3.74 -0.32
N LEU A 58 -4.37 -3.45 -0.01
CA LEU A 58 -3.54 -2.56 -0.81
C LEU A 58 -3.18 -3.17 -2.18
N LEU A 59 -2.70 -4.42 -2.19
CA LEU A 59 -2.28 -5.08 -3.43
C LEU A 59 -3.43 -5.24 -4.41
N TYR A 60 -4.61 -5.67 -3.94
CA TYR A 60 -5.83 -5.77 -4.74
C TYR A 60 -6.12 -4.46 -5.49
N SER A 61 -6.10 -3.34 -4.77
CA SER A 61 -6.38 -2.04 -5.37
C SER A 61 -5.28 -1.60 -6.35
N CYS A 62 -4.01 -1.90 -6.06
CA CYS A 62 -2.91 -1.57 -6.96
C CYS A 62 -2.89 -2.45 -8.22
N GLU A 63 -3.28 -3.72 -8.13
CA GLU A 63 -3.38 -4.65 -9.24
C GLU A 63 -4.49 -4.22 -10.21
N ALA A 64 -5.67 -3.88 -9.68
CA ALA A 64 -6.77 -3.31 -10.44
C ALA A 64 -6.35 -2.02 -11.19
N LEU A 65 -5.64 -1.09 -10.52
CA LEU A 65 -5.13 0.14 -11.15
C LEU A 65 -4.11 -0.11 -12.27
N CYS A 66 -3.46 -1.27 -12.26
CA CYS A 66 -2.51 -1.68 -13.29
C CYS A 66 -3.14 -2.57 -14.39
N GLY A 67 -4.44 -2.88 -14.29
CA GLY A 67 -5.10 -3.80 -15.21
C GLY A 67 -4.61 -5.25 -15.08
N LEU A 68 -4.13 -5.64 -13.89
CA LEU A 68 -3.64 -6.99 -13.58
C LEU A 68 -4.71 -7.89 -12.94
N ASP A 69 -5.81 -7.29 -12.48
CA ASP A 69 -6.93 -7.98 -11.84
C ASP A 69 -8.26 -7.45 -12.42
N ASP A 70 -9.32 -8.25 -12.29
CA ASP A 70 -10.67 -7.83 -12.68
C ASP A 70 -11.12 -6.67 -11.78
N VAL A 71 -11.39 -5.51 -12.36
CA VAL A 71 -11.73 -4.26 -11.64
C VAL A 71 -13.07 -4.30 -10.88
N ASP A 72 -13.73 -5.47 -10.76
CA ASP A 72 -15.05 -5.71 -10.11
C ASP A 72 -16.10 -4.61 -10.40
N GLY A 73 -16.02 -3.96 -11.56
CA GLY A 73 -16.88 -2.84 -11.96
C GLY A 73 -16.63 -1.50 -11.25
N HIS A 74 -15.57 -1.37 -10.44
CA HIS A 74 -15.23 -0.15 -9.71
C HIS A 74 -14.35 0.81 -10.52
N SER A 75 -14.41 2.11 -10.21
CA SER A 75 -13.62 3.13 -10.89
C SER A 75 -12.18 3.21 -10.37
N GLU A 76 -11.27 3.76 -11.18
CA GLU A 76 -9.88 4.00 -10.75
C GLU A 76 -9.82 4.86 -9.47
N GLU A 77 -10.69 5.87 -9.33
CA GLU A 77 -10.75 6.71 -8.13
C GLU A 77 -11.13 5.91 -6.88
N GLN A 78 -12.02 4.92 -7.00
CA GLN A 78 -12.39 4.05 -5.88
C GLN A 78 -11.19 3.22 -5.43
N HIS A 79 -10.48 2.59 -6.37
CA HIS A 79 -9.27 1.82 -6.06
C HIS A 79 -8.16 2.69 -5.47
N ILE A 80 -7.97 3.94 -5.94
CA ILE A 80 -7.03 4.88 -5.31
C ILE A 80 -7.44 5.15 -3.86
N GLY A 81 -8.72 5.42 -3.60
CA GLY A 81 -9.24 5.64 -2.26
C GLY A 81 -9.00 4.45 -1.32
N TRP A 82 -9.28 3.24 -1.79
CA TRP A 82 -9.08 2.00 -1.03
C TRP A 82 -7.60 1.71 -0.77
N ALA A 83 -6.73 1.88 -1.78
CA ALA A 83 -5.29 1.73 -1.61
C ALA A 83 -4.76 2.71 -0.55
N LEU A 84 -5.17 3.98 -0.58
CA LEU A 84 -4.77 4.97 0.42
C LEU A 84 -5.26 4.61 1.83
N LEU A 85 -6.51 4.15 1.95
CA LEU A 85 -7.07 3.67 3.21
C LEU A 85 -6.31 2.46 3.76
N ALA A 86 -5.93 1.51 2.91
CA ALA A 86 -5.12 0.37 3.30
C ALA A 86 -3.76 0.80 3.86
N VAL A 87 -3.12 1.81 3.25
CA VAL A 87 -1.90 2.39 3.81
C VAL A 87 -2.14 3.06 5.16
N ASP A 88 -3.26 3.77 5.34
CA ASP A 88 -3.63 4.31 6.65
C ASP A 88 -3.84 3.23 7.71
N LYS A 89 -4.48 2.12 7.36
CA LYS A 89 -4.60 0.96 8.25
C LYS A 89 -3.23 0.35 8.61
N LEU A 90 -2.30 0.27 7.66
CA LEU A 90 -0.90 -0.15 7.92
C LEU A 90 -0.18 0.79 8.89
N LYS A 91 -0.50 2.10 8.86
CA LYS A 91 0.05 3.10 9.78
C LYS A 91 -0.59 3.08 11.17
N SER A 92 -1.80 2.58 11.28
CA SER A 92 -2.61 2.59 12.51
C SER A 92 -2.02 1.76 13.66
N PHE A 93 -2.56 1.97 14.86
CA PHE A 93 -2.23 1.21 16.07
C PHE A 93 -2.54 -0.29 15.97
N HIS A 94 -3.39 -0.70 15.03
CA HIS A 94 -3.68 -2.09 14.74
C HIS A 94 -2.59 -2.77 13.90
N CYS A 95 -1.60 -2.02 13.41
CA CYS A 95 -0.48 -2.54 12.63
C CYS A 95 0.84 -1.94 13.13
N PHE A 96 1.50 -1.11 12.34
CA PHE A 96 2.84 -0.60 12.70
C PHE A 96 2.83 0.55 13.71
N ASN A 97 1.64 1.06 14.09
CA ASN A 97 1.48 2.15 15.05
C ASN A 97 2.44 3.32 14.82
N VAL A 98 2.54 3.80 13.58
CA VAL A 98 3.57 4.77 13.18
C VAL A 98 3.18 6.23 13.46
N ASP A 99 1.97 6.46 13.98
CA ASP A 99 1.44 7.80 14.27
C ASP A 99 1.74 8.28 15.70
N ASN A 100 2.39 7.46 16.53
CA ASN A 100 2.88 7.87 17.85
C ASN A 100 4.00 8.92 17.72
N HIS A 101 3.63 10.19 17.82
CA HIS A 101 4.52 11.30 18.15
C HIS A 101 4.85 11.23 19.64
N HIS A 102 5.91 10.51 19.98
CA HIS A 102 6.64 10.75 21.23
C HIS A 102 8.13 10.52 20.97
N ILE A 103 8.79 11.58 20.51
CA ILE A 103 10.13 12.00 20.97
C ILE A 103 10.09 13.52 21.08
#